data_AF-A0A0J6CNB2-F1
#
_entry.id   AF-A0A0J6CNB2-F1
#
_cell.length_a   1.000
_cell.length_b   1.000
_cell.length_c   1.000
_cell.angle_alpha   90.00
_cell.angle_beta   90.00
_cell.angle_gamma   90.00
#
_symmetry.space_group_name_H-M   'P 1'
#
loop_
_entity.id
_entity.type
_entity.pdbx_description
1 polymer ?
#
loop_
_entity_poly.entity_id
_entity_poly.type
_entity_poly.pdbx_seq_one_letter_code
_entity_poly.pdbx_strand_id
1 'polypeptide(L)'
;MNVQDIRKQFPILHQEVNGNPLVYLDSAATSQKPAQVIDAVERYYKEINSNVHRGVHTLGTHATDAYEGAREKVREFIHASSTEEVIFTRGTTTALNMVASSYGRANLSEGDEVVITPMEHHSNIIPWQQVVKATGATLKYIPLQPDGTIALEDVEKTVTENTKIVSVMQVSNVLGTINPIKEMAAIAHRNGAIMVVDGAQSTPHMNIDVQDLDCDFFAFSGHKMCGPTGIGVLYGKRQLLEKMDPFEFGGEMIDYVGLYDSTWKDLPWKFEGGTPIIAGAVGLGAAIDFLNEIGMDNIQQHESHLAKYAIEQLSTIEGVTIYGPEKRAGVVTFNSDEVHPHDVATVLDTEGIAVRAGHHCAQPLMKWLEVSATARASFYLYNTEEDVDTFVAGLRKAKEFFGNVF
;
A
#
# COMPACT_ATOMS: atom_id res chain seq x y z
N MET A 1 -3.13 -19.83 14.14
CA MET A 1 -2.42 -19.72 12.85
C MET A 1 -1.24 -20.69 12.85
N ASN A 2 -1.15 -21.64 11.91
CA ASN A 2 0.05 -22.48 11.74
C ASN A 2 0.88 -21.93 10.58
N VAL A 3 1.97 -21.22 10.89
CA VAL A 3 2.80 -20.55 9.89
C VAL A 3 3.47 -21.51 8.90
N GLN A 4 3.80 -22.72 9.33
CA GLN A 4 4.46 -23.70 8.45
C GLN A 4 3.49 -24.24 7.39
N ASP A 5 2.22 -24.40 7.73
CA ASP A 5 1.20 -24.78 6.74
C ASP A 5 0.90 -23.62 5.78
N ILE A 6 0.95 -22.37 6.25
CA ILE A 6 0.83 -21.18 5.39
C ILE A 6 2.03 -21.08 4.44
N ARG A 7 3.28 -21.24 4.92
CA ARG A 7 4.49 -21.21 4.08
C ARG A 7 4.46 -22.23 2.94
N LYS A 8 3.90 -23.43 3.17
CA LYS A 8 3.75 -24.45 2.11
C LYS A 8 2.88 -23.96 0.94
N GLN A 9 1.98 -23.02 1.17
CA GLN A 9 1.12 -22.46 0.14
C GLN A 9 1.85 -21.45 -0.76
N PHE A 10 3.08 -21.02 -0.44
CA PHE A 10 3.87 -20.08 -1.24
C PHE A 10 5.03 -20.80 -1.93
N PRO A 11 4.88 -21.25 -3.19
CA PRO A 11 5.88 -22.09 -3.85
C PRO A 11 7.26 -21.45 -3.93
N ILE A 12 7.31 -20.12 -4.11
CA ILE A 12 8.55 -19.35 -4.26
C ILE A 12 9.44 -19.35 -3.01
N LEU A 13 8.89 -19.66 -1.82
CA LEU A 13 9.68 -19.71 -0.59
C LEU A 13 10.51 -20.99 -0.46
N HIS A 14 10.27 -22.00 -1.30
CA HIS A 14 10.93 -23.31 -1.26
C HIS A 14 12.03 -23.40 -2.31
N GLN A 15 12.98 -22.47 -2.26
CA GLN A 15 14.14 -22.43 -3.15
C GLN A 15 15.40 -21.98 -2.41
N GLU A 16 16.55 -22.21 -3.05
CA GLU A 16 17.84 -21.70 -2.60
C GLU A 16 18.24 -20.46 -3.42
N VAL A 17 18.87 -19.49 -2.76
CA VAL A 17 19.51 -18.31 -3.36
C VAL A 17 20.94 -18.28 -2.87
N ASN A 18 21.91 -18.19 -3.78
CA ASN A 18 23.34 -18.22 -3.48
C ASN A 18 23.77 -19.45 -2.64
N GLY A 19 23.09 -20.59 -2.81
CA GLY A 19 23.35 -21.83 -2.07
C GLY A 19 22.79 -21.88 -0.65
N ASN A 20 21.96 -20.90 -0.27
CA ASN A 20 21.31 -20.82 1.04
C ASN A 20 19.77 -20.85 0.89
N PRO A 21 19.02 -21.42 1.85
CA PRO A 21 17.56 -21.31 1.87
C PRO A 21 17.09 -19.84 1.83
N LEU A 22 16.09 -19.53 1.01
CA LEU A 22 15.58 -18.17 0.88
C LEU A 22 14.91 -17.68 2.17
N VAL A 23 15.39 -16.54 2.69
CA VAL A 23 14.75 -15.75 3.74
C VAL A 23 14.26 -14.42 3.14
N TYR A 24 12.97 -14.36 2.77
CA TYR A 24 12.40 -13.19 2.10
C TYR A 24 11.80 -12.18 3.09
N LEU A 25 12.48 -11.05 3.31
CA LEU A 25 12.12 -9.98 4.24
C LEU A 25 11.90 -8.63 3.53
N ASP A 26 11.34 -8.63 2.32
CA ASP A 26 11.04 -7.42 1.54
C ASP A 26 9.56 -7.30 1.13
N SER A 27 8.67 -7.85 1.95
CA SER A 27 7.23 -7.88 1.69
C SER A 27 6.58 -6.49 1.59
N ALA A 28 7.14 -5.46 2.25
CA ALA A 28 6.68 -4.08 2.13
C ALA A 28 7.02 -3.44 0.77
N ALA A 29 7.86 -4.06 -0.06
CA ALA A 29 8.00 -3.71 -1.47
C ALA A 29 7.00 -4.50 -2.32
N THR A 30 6.99 -5.83 -2.19
CA THR A 30 5.95 -6.68 -2.76
C THR A 30 5.83 -7.98 -1.98
N SER A 31 4.60 -8.45 -1.78
CA SER A 31 4.35 -9.75 -1.16
C SER A 31 4.59 -10.91 -2.13
N GLN A 32 4.78 -12.12 -1.60
CA GLN A 32 4.71 -13.36 -2.38
C GLN A 32 3.27 -13.83 -2.60
N LYS A 33 3.06 -14.79 -3.50
CA LYS A 33 1.74 -15.23 -3.96
C LYS A 33 1.47 -16.67 -3.52
N PRO A 34 0.33 -16.96 -2.88
CA PRO A 34 -0.04 -18.33 -2.57
C PRO A 34 -0.50 -19.06 -3.84
N ALA A 35 -0.43 -20.38 -3.84
CA ALA A 35 -0.84 -21.24 -4.96
C ALA A 35 -2.27 -20.92 -5.42
N GLN A 36 -3.20 -20.72 -4.47
CA GLN A 36 -4.58 -20.32 -4.76
C GLN A 36 -4.72 -19.11 -5.69
N VAL A 37 -3.86 -18.08 -5.51
CA VAL A 37 -3.90 -16.87 -6.36
C VAL A 37 -3.33 -17.18 -7.74
N ILE A 38 -2.25 -17.95 -7.80
CA ILE A 38 -1.62 -18.36 -9.06
C ILE A 38 -2.60 -19.19 -9.88
N ASP A 39 -3.24 -20.16 -9.25
CA ASP A 39 -4.22 -21.07 -9.86
C ASP A 39 -5.46 -20.31 -10.34
N ALA A 40 -5.95 -19.31 -9.59
CA ALA A 40 -7.08 -18.48 -10.01
C ALA A 40 -6.79 -17.72 -11.31
N VAL A 41 -5.60 -17.12 -11.42
CA VAL A 41 -5.16 -16.41 -12.63
C VAL A 41 -4.95 -17.40 -13.79
N GLU A 42 -4.33 -18.54 -13.53
CA GLU A 42 -4.11 -19.57 -14.54
C GLU A 42 -5.44 -20.11 -15.10
N ARG A 43 -6.38 -20.44 -14.21
CA ARG A 43 -7.72 -20.91 -14.55
C ARG A 43 -8.49 -19.90 -15.37
N TYR A 44 -8.43 -18.60 -15.00
CA TYR A 44 -9.06 -17.54 -15.79
C TYR A 44 -8.61 -17.62 -17.26
N TYR A 45 -7.31 -17.68 -17.51
CA TYR A 45 -6.78 -17.72 -18.88
C TYR A 45 -7.06 -19.03 -19.61
N LYS A 46 -7.04 -20.17 -18.91
CA LYS A 46 -7.30 -21.48 -19.52
C LYS A 46 -8.77 -21.73 -19.84
N GLU A 47 -9.69 -21.21 -19.03
CA GLU A 47 -11.09 -21.65 -19.06
C GLU A 47 -12.10 -20.57 -19.44
N ILE A 48 -11.93 -19.33 -18.95
CA ILE A 48 -13.01 -18.32 -18.99
C ILE A 48 -12.61 -16.95 -19.56
N ASN A 49 -11.39 -16.79 -20.07
CA ASN A 49 -10.92 -15.52 -20.60
C ASN A 49 -11.80 -15.01 -21.74
N SER A 50 -12.32 -13.79 -21.56
CA SER A 50 -12.95 -12.99 -22.60
C SER A 50 -13.01 -11.53 -22.16
N ASN A 51 -13.47 -10.65 -23.04
CA ASN A 51 -13.74 -9.27 -22.64
C ASN A 51 -15.04 -9.19 -21.81
N VAL A 52 -15.12 -8.20 -20.90
CA VAL A 52 -16.24 -8.05 -19.94
C VAL A 52 -17.33 -7.10 -20.45
N HIS A 53 -18.48 -7.12 -19.78
CA HIS A 53 -19.65 -6.21 -19.93
C HIS A 53 -20.36 -6.17 -21.29
N ARG A 54 -19.70 -6.51 -22.39
CA ARG A 54 -20.26 -6.51 -23.77
C ARG A 54 -20.40 -7.91 -24.37
N GLY A 55 -19.91 -8.93 -23.68
CA GLY A 55 -19.95 -10.31 -24.14
C GLY A 55 -21.35 -10.90 -23.99
N VAL A 56 -22.06 -11.10 -25.11
CA VAL A 56 -23.36 -11.80 -25.15
C VAL A 56 -23.19 -13.33 -25.07
N HIS A 57 -21.97 -13.83 -25.32
CA HIS A 57 -21.65 -15.25 -25.31
C HIS A 57 -21.18 -15.74 -23.93
N THR A 58 -21.30 -17.04 -23.67
CA THR A 58 -21.04 -17.68 -22.37
C THR A 58 -19.71 -17.27 -21.71
N LEU A 59 -18.60 -17.26 -22.44
CA LEU A 59 -17.29 -16.86 -21.87
C LEU A 59 -17.25 -15.39 -21.42
N GLY A 60 -17.98 -14.50 -22.11
CA GLY A 60 -18.04 -13.09 -21.74
C GLY A 60 -18.83 -12.89 -20.45
N THR A 61 -19.91 -13.63 -20.27
CA THR A 61 -20.66 -13.69 -19.01
C THR A 61 -19.78 -14.21 -17.87
N HIS A 62 -19.11 -15.35 -18.05
CA HIS A 62 -18.24 -15.91 -17.00
C HIS A 62 -17.07 -14.97 -16.63
N ALA A 63 -16.44 -14.31 -17.60
CA ALA A 63 -15.39 -13.33 -17.35
C ALA A 63 -15.93 -12.11 -16.57
N THR A 64 -17.13 -11.65 -16.92
CA THR A 64 -17.79 -10.51 -16.26
C THR A 64 -18.15 -10.87 -14.82
N ASP A 65 -18.75 -12.04 -14.59
CA ASP A 65 -19.11 -12.51 -13.25
C ASP A 65 -17.87 -12.66 -12.35
N ALA A 66 -16.76 -13.15 -12.89
CA ALA A 66 -15.50 -13.26 -12.15
C ALA A 66 -14.90 -11.88 -11.82
N TYR A 67 -14.97 -10.93 -12.75
CA TYR A 67 -14.49 -9.56 -12.58
C TYR A 67 -15.30 -8.77 -11.54
N GLU A 68 -16.62 -8.74 -11.69
CA GLU A 68 -17.51 -8.03 -10.75
C GLU A 68 -17.60 -8.77 -9.41
N GLY A 69 -17.47 -10.10 -9.39
CA GLY A 69 -17.34 -10.88 -8.16
C GLY A 69 -16.07 -10.52 -7.38
N ALA A 70 -14.96 -10.21 -8.06
CA ALA A 70 -13.77 -9.68 -7.38
C ALA A 70 -14.01 -8.28 -6.81
N ARG A 71 -14.81 -7.44 -7.47
CA ARG A 71 -15.19 -6.11 -6.96
C ARG A 71 -16.02 -6.22 -5.69
N GLU A 72 -16.97 -7.15 -5.65
CA GLU A 72 -17.77 -7.43 -4.46
C GLU A 72 -16.86 -7.85 -3.29
N LYS A 73 -15.91 -8.77 -3.52
CA LYS A 73 -14.94 -9.17 -2.49
C LYS A 73 -14.12 -8.00 -1.96
N VAL A 74 -13.69 -7.09 -2.83
CA VAL A 74 -13.01 -5.86 -2.41
C VAL A 74 -13.92 -5.00 -1.55
N ARG A 75 -15.18 -4.80 -1.94
CA ARG A 75 -16.17 -4.04 -1.17
C ARG A 75 -16.32 -4.64 0.23
N GLU A 76 -16.51 -5.95 0.35
CA GLU A 76 -16.65 -6.59 1.66
C GLU A 76 -15.37 -6.45 2.49
N PHE A 77 -14.20 -6.69 1.87
CA PHE A 77 -12.91 -6.72 2.54
C PHE A 77 -12.51 -5.40 3.20
N ILE A 78 -12.90 -4.28 2.60
CA ILE A 78 -12.67 -2.94 3.18
C ILE A 78 -13.90 -2.36 3.87
N HIS A 79 -14.97 -3.13 3.96
CA HIS A 79 -16.28 -2.73 4.47
C HIS A 79 -16.83 -1.46 3.79
N ALA A 80 -16.73 -1.36 2.46
CA ALA A 80 -17.38 -0.30 1.70
C ALA A 80 -18.90 -0.54 1.60
N SER A 81 -19.67 0.53 1.41
CA SER A 81 -21.14 0.45 1.42
C SER A 81 -21.71 -0.07 0.09
N SER A 82 -21.03 0.17 -1.03
CA SER A 82 -21.45 -0.24 -2.36
C SER A 82 -20.24 -0.61 -3.24
N THR A 83 -20.42 -1.51 -4.20
CA THR A 83 -19.42 -1.81 -5.22
C THR A 83 -19.16 -0.64 -6.16
N GLU A 84 -20.10 0.30 -6.29
CA GLU A 84 -19.94 1.54 -7.05
C GLU A 84 -18.84 2.45 -6.47
N GLU A 85 -18.49 2.24 -5.19
CA GLU A 85 -17.43 2.97 -4.50
C GLU A 85 -16.05 2.35 -4.74
N VAL A 86 -15.97 1.22 -5.44
CA VAL A 86 -14.74 0.45 -5.67
C VAL A 86 -14.33 0.55 -7.13
N ILE A 87 -13.22 1.25 -7.38
CA ILE A 87 -12.65 1.45 -8.72
C ILE A 87 -11.35 0.67 -8.83
N PHE A 88 -11.23 -0.18 -9.84
CA PHE A 88 -9.98 -0.87 -10.14
C PHE A 88 -9.02 0.06 -10.88
N THR A 89 -7.76 0.04 -10.47
CA THR A 89 -6.67 0.83 -11.05
C THR A 89 -5.43 -0.05 -11.23
N ARG A 90 -4.33 0.52 -11.74
CA ARG A 90 -3.05 -0.21 -11.83
C ARG A 90 -2.33 -0.40 -10.48
N GLY A 91 -2.79 0.26 -9.42
CA GLY A 91 -2.12 0.32 -8.11
C GLY A 91 -2.43 1.61 -7.35
N THR A 92 -2.07 1.66 -6.07
CA THR A 92 -2.22 2.84 -5.19
C THR A 92 -1.76 4.14 -5.86
N THR A 93 -0.62 4.12 -6.56
CA THR A 93 -0.12 5.32 -7.25
C THR A 93 -1.10 5.86 -8.28
N THR A 94 -1.76 4.99 -9.06
CA THR A 94 -2.75 5.42 -10.04
C THR A 94 -4.01 5.93 -9.35
N ALA A 95 -4.47 5.24 -8.30
CA ALA A 95 -5.59 5.67 -7.46
C ALA A 95 -5.38 7.08 -6.86
N LEU A 96 -4.22 7.35 -6.26
CA LEU A 96 -3.89 8.67 -5.69
C LEU A 96 -3.77 9.75 -6.79
N ASN A 97 -3.22 9.41 -7.96
CA ASN A 97 -3.18 10.34 -9.10
C ASN A 97 -4.58 10.66 -9.65
N MET A 98 -5.50 9.69 -9.64
CA MET A 98 -6.90 9.89 -10.03
C MET A 98 -7.58 10.91 -9.11
N VAL A 99 -7.45 10.75 -7.79
CA VAL A 99 -7.99 11.72 -6.82
C VAL A 99 -7.35 13.10 -7.02
N ALA A 100 -6.02 13.18 -7.09
CA ALA A 100 -5.33 14.45 -7.28
C ALA A 100 -5.73 15.16 -8.60
N SER A 101 -5.78 14.42 -9.70
CA SER A 101 -6.00 14.98 -11.03
C SER A 101 -7.46 15.28 -11.34
N SER A 102 -8.41 14.50 -10.81
CA SER A 102 -9.85 14.75 -10.99
C SER A 102 -10.40 15.61 -9.87
N TYR A 103 -10.42 15.12 -8.62
CA TYR A 103 -10.96 15.87 -7.49
C TYR A 103 -10.10 17.10 -7.16
N GLY A 104 -8.78 16.91 -7.00
CA GLY A 104 -7.88 17.98 -6.57
C GLY A 104 -7.88 19.17 -7.52
N ARG A 105 -7.75 18.94 -8.83
CA ARG A 105 -7.76 20.03 -9.82
C ARG A 105 -9.09 20.77 -9.90
N ALA A 106 -10.21 20.10 -9.66
CA ALA A 106 -11.53 20.72 -9.72
C ALA A 106 -11.90 21.51 -8.45
N ASN A 107 -11.28 21.21 -7.31
CA ASN A 107 -11.68 21.72 -5.99
C ASN A 107 -10.60 22.54 -5.27
N LEU A 108 -9.46 22.82 -5.93
CA LEU A 108 -8.38 23.64 -5.37
C LEU A 108 -8.20 24.92 -6.20
N SER A 109 -7.91 26.00 -5.49
CA SER A 109 -7.65 27.34 -6.02
C SER A 109 -6.58 28.05 -5.19
N GLU A 110 -6.18 29.25 -5.62
CA GLU A 110 -5.25 30.08 -4.86
C GLU A 110 -5.79 30.36 -3.46
N GLY A 111 -4.94 30.13 -2.44
CA GLY A 111 -5.30 30.27 -1.02
C GLY A 111 -5.77 28.98 -0.35
N ASP A 112 -6.15 27.95 -1.12
CA ASP A 112 -6.49 26.63 -0.56
C ASP A 112 -5.23 25.87 -0.13
N GLU A 113 -5.39 24.96 0.83
CA GLU A 113 -4.30 24.13 1.36
C GLU A 113 -4.54 22.62 1.12
N VAL A 114 -3.47 21.93 0.75
CA VAL A 114 -3.34 20.47 0.83
C VAL A 114 -2.38 20.14 1.97
N VAL A 115 -2.78 19.28 2.90
CA VAL A 115 -1.99 18.91 4.07
C VAL A 115 -1.58 17.44 3.96
N ILE A 116 -0.28 17.17 4.07
CA ILE A 116 0.31 15.82 4.08
C ILE A 116 1.32 15.68 5.23
N THR A 117 2.16 14.64 5.23
CA THR A 117 3.19 14.40 6.27
C THR A 117 4.59 14.22 5.66
N PRO A 118 5.68 14.44 6.43
CA PRO A 118 7.04 14.13 5.97
C PRO A 118 7.27 12.65 5.71
N MET A 119 6.47 11.76 6.32
CA MET A 119 6.63 10.31 6.16
C MET A 119 6.02 9.76 4.86
N GLU A 120 5.22 10.57 4.14
CA GLU A 120 4.51 10.17 2.91
C GLU A 120 5.40 9.42 1.91
N HIS A 121 4.86 8.33 1.35
CA HIS A 121 5.44 7.69 0.19
C HIS A 121 5.37 8.66 -0.99
N HIS A 122 6.33 8.61 -1.92
CA HIS A 122 6.40 9.51 -3.08
C HIS A 122 5.09 9.58 -3.88
N SER A 123 4.37 8.45 -3.98
CA SER A 123 3.03 8.38 -4.60
C SER A 123 1.96 9.22 -3.91
N ASN A 124 2.11 9.51 -2.62
CA ASN A 124 1.24 10.41 -1.84
C ASN A 124 1.89 11.78 -1.56
N ILE A 125 2.92 12.14 -2.32
CA ILE A 125 3.55 13.49 -2.28
C ILE A 125 3.43 14.15 -3.65
N ILE A 126 3.95 13.49 -4.67
CA ILE A 126 4.19 14.08 -5.99
C ILE A 126 2.88 14.51 -6.67
N PRO A 127 1.78 13.74 -6.63
CA PRO A 127 0.51 14.18 -7.23
C PRO A 127 0.04 15.50 -6.63
N TRP A 128 0.11 15.65 -5.31
CA TRP A 128 -0.27 16.89 -4.62
C TRP A 128 0.64 18.05 -4.98
N GLN A 129 1.96 17.83 -5.05
CA GLN A 129 2.89 18.85 -5.54
C GLN A 129 2.54 19.34 -6.95
N GLN A 130 2.11 18.46 -7.85
CA GLN A 130 1.73 18.86 -9.21
C GLN A 130 0.40 19.63 -9.23
N VAL A 131 -0.57 19.22 -8.42
CA VAL A 131 -1.88 19.88 -8.37
C VAL A 131 -1.77 21.27 -7.77
N VAL A 132 -1.08 21.44 -6.62
CA VAL A 132 -0.93 22.77 -6.00
C VAL A 132 -0.18 23.74 -6.92
N LYS A 133 0.80 23.27 -7.70
CA LYS A 133 1.48 24.07 -8.72
C LYS A 133 0.55 24.49 -9.87
N ALA A 134 -0.42 23.65 -10.22
CA ALA A 134 -1.35 23.92 -11.31
C ALA A 134 -2.48 24.86 -10.88
N THR A 135 -2.91 24.81 -9.61
CA THR A 135 -4.06 25.57 -9.11
C THR A 135 -3.70 26.84 -8.32
N GLY A 136 -2.43 26.97 -7.89
CA GLY A 136 -2.00 28.05 -7.00
C GLY A 136 -2.26 27.77 -5.51
N ALA A 137 -2.77 26.58 -5.17
CA ALA A 137 -2.92 26.14 -3.78
C ALA A 137 -1.55 25.96 -3.08
N THR A 138 -1.57 25.73 -1.77
CA THR A 138 -0.37 25.54 -0.95
C THR A 138 -0.28 24.12 -0.43
N LEU A 139 0.93 23.53 -0.42
CA LEU A 139 1.20 22.25 0.22
C LEU A 139 1.81 22.46 1.61
N LYS A 140 1.20 21.88 2.65
CA LYS A 140 1.65 21.92 4.05
C LYS A 140 1.94 20.52 4.57
N TYR A 141 2.78 20.45 5.60
CA TYR A 141 3.22 19.20 6.20
C TYR A 141 2.95 19.22 7.71
N ILE A 142 2.29 18.18 8.21
CA ILE A 142 2.13 17.93 9.66
C ILE A 142 3.49 17.48 10.21
N PRO A 143 4.04 18.12 11.25
CA PRO A 143 5.32 17.72 11.81
C PRO A 143 5.23 16.33 12.45
N LEU A 144 6.36 15.61 12.46
CA LEU A 144 6.51 14.34 13.15
C LEU A 144 7.06 14.56 14.56
N GLN A 145 6.64 13.70 15.49
CA GLN A 145 7.25 13.57 16.80
C GLN A 145 8.63 12.90 16.70
N PRO A 146 9.51 13.01 17.72
CA PRO A 146 10.86 12.44 17.66
C PRO A 146 10.91 10.92 17.41
N ASP A 147 9.88 10.19 17.82
CA ASP A 147 9.75 8.74 17.59
C ASP A 147 9.16 8.39 16.20
N GLY A 148 8.81 9.40 15.40
CA GLY A 148 8.21 9.23 14.08
C GLY A 148 6.69 9.02 14.11
N THR A 149 6.02 9.32 15.22
CA THR A 149 4.54 9.37 15.31
C THR A 149 3.98 10.75 14.98
N ILE A 150 2.66 10.86 14.91
CA ILE A 150 1.93 12.12 14.70
C ILE A 150 1.09 12.41 15.94
N ALA A 151 1.25 13.59 16.51
CA ALA A 151 0.38 14.08 17.58
C ALA A 151 -0.87 14.75 16.98
N LEU A 152 -2.06 14.41 17.50
CA LEU A 152 -3.32 15.00 17.03
C LEU A 152 -3.35 16.53 17.20
N GLU A 153 -2.67 17.08 18.21
CA GLU A 153 -2.52 18.52 18.40
C GLU A 153 -1.82 19.21 17.23
N ASP A 154 -0.87 18.52 16.59
CA ASP A 154 -0.16 19.08 15.43
C ASP A 154 -0.98 18.95 14.15
N VAL A 155 -1.88 17.96 14.08
CA VAL A 155 -2.92 17.89 13.04
C VAL A 155 -3.87 19.09 13.17
N GLU A 156 -4.41 19.35 14.36
CA GLU A 156 -5.31 20.47 14.65
C GLU A 156 -4.65 21.84 14.36
N LYS A 157 -3.35 21.99 14.61
CA LYS A 157 -2.62 23.24 14.30
C LYS A 157 -2.36 23.41 12.79
N THR A 158 -2.19 22.32 12.06
CA THR A 158 -1.78 22.36 10.65
C THR A 158 -2.98 22.44 9.71
N VAL A 159 -4.06 21.73 10.03
CA VAL A 159 -5.33 21.73 9.29
C VAL A 159 -6.13 22.98 9.68
N THR A 160 -6.47 23.78 8.69
CA THR A 160 -7.18 25.06 8.88
C THR A 160 -8.46 25.10 8.06
N GLU A 161 -9.25 26.16 8.21
CA GLU A 161 -10.42 26.45 7.36
C GLU A 161 -10.11 26.59 5.86
N ASN A 162 -8.85 26.88 5.51
CA ASN A 162 -8.38 26.92 4.12
C ASN A 162 -7.96 25.54 3.61
N THR A 163 -7.84 24.53 4.48
CA THR A 163 -7.53 23.17 4.05
C THR A 163 -8.71 22.56 3.30
N LYS A 164 -8.44 22.02 2.11
CA LYS A 164 -9.44 21.30 1.29
C LYS A 164 -9.17 19.81 1.21
N ILE A 165 -7.91 19.41 1.35
CA ILE A 165 -7.49 18.01 1.27
C ILE A 165 -6.47 17.73 2.37
N VAL A 166 -6.73 16.70 3.18
CA VAL A 166 -5.74 16.06 4.03
C VAL A 166 -5.42 14.70 3.40
N SER A 167 -4.17 14.42 3.06
CA SER A 167 -3.76 13.14 2.47
C SER A 167 -2.63 12.49 3.27
N VAL A 168 -2.91 11.35 3.88
CA VAL A 168 -1.98 10.70 4.83
C VAL A 168 -2.00 9.19 4.65
N MET A 169 -0.83 8.56 4.73
CA MET A 169 -0.74 7.10 4.78
C MET A 169 -1.28 6.53 6.09
N GLN A 170 -1.97 5.39 6.04
CA GLN A 170 -2.44 4.73 7.26
C GLN A 170 -1.29 4.05 8.02
N VAL A 171 -0.35 3.45 7.30
CA VAL A 171 0.82 2.78 7.88
C VAL A 171 2.09 3.18 7.13
N SER A 172 3.13 3.55 7.87
CA SER A 172 4.43 3.87 7.28
C SER A 172 5.16 2.65 6.77
N ASN A 173 5.53 2.68 5.47
CA ASN A 173 6.36 1.67 4.85
C ASN A 173 7.84 1.71 5.29
N VAL A 174 8.21 2.70 6.11
CA VAL A 174 9.56 2.88 6.67
C VAL A 174 9.51 2.72 8.19
N LEU A 175 8.77 3.59 8.87
CA LEU A 175 8.77 3.62 10.34
C LEU A 175 7.91 2.51 10.96
N GLY A 176 7.00 1.92 10.19
CA GLY A 176 5.95 1.04 10.71
C GLY A 176 4.90 1.76 11.57
N THR A 177 4.97 3.09 11.70
CA THR A 177 3.98 3.92 12.40
C THR A 177 2.58 3.66 11.86
N ILE A 178 1.61 3.42 12.75
CA ILE A 178 0.18 3.31 12.42
C ILE A 178 -0.47 4.65 12.78
N ASN A 179 -0.93 5.41 11.78
CA ASN A 179 -1.47 6.75 11.97
C ASN A 179 -2.95 6.72 12.41
N PRO A 180 -3.40 7.67 13.25
CA PRO A 180 -4.77 7.73 13.79
C PRO A 180 -5.75 8.31 12.75
N ILE A 181 -6.01 7.56 11.67
CA ILE A 181 -6.75 8.04 10.50
C ILE A 181 -8.17 8.49 10.84
N LYS A 182 -8.88 7.78 11.72
CA LYS A 182 -10.25 8.11 12.12
C LYS A 182 -10.33 9.49 12.78
N GLU A 183 -9.41 9.75 13.70
CA GLU A 183 -9.30 11.02 14.39
C GLU A 183 -8.87 12.14 13.43
N MET A 184 -7.95 11.85 12.51
CA MET A 184 -7.52 12.80 11.48
C MET A 184 -8.64 13.14 10.48
N ALA A 185 -9.46 12.16 10.09
CA ALA A 185 -10.64 12.38 9.25
C ALA A 185 -11.64 13.32 9.94
N ALA A 186 -11.92 13.11 11.23
CA ALA A 186 -12.78 13.99 12.00
C ALA A 186 -12.24 15.44 12.06
N ILE A 187 -10.93 15.63 12.19
CA ILE A 187 -10.31 16.96 12.16
C ILE A 187 -10.45 17.60 10.77
N ALA A 188 -10.19 16.83 9.70
CA ALA A 188 -10.32 17.28 8.32
C ALA A 188 -11.75 17.75 8.01
N HIS A 189 -12.75 16.90 8.31
CA HIS A 189 -14.15 17.19 8.01
C HIS A 189 -14.70 18.39 8.77
N ARG A 190 -14.34 18.58 10.03
CA ARG A 190 -14.75 19.76 10.81
C ARG A 190 -14.22 21.07 10.23
N ASN A 191 -13.11 21.02 9.48
CA ASN A 191 -12.56 22.15 8.74
C ASN A 191 -13.03 22.22 7.27
N GLY A 192 -13.93 21.33 6.85
CA GLY A 192 -14.45 21.28 5.48
C GLY A 192 -13.49 20.67 4.46
N ALA A 193 -12.43 20.00 4.91
CA ALA A 193 -11.50 19.24 4.06
C ALA A 193 -11.96 17.79 3.90
N ILE A 194 -11.56 17.16 2.79
CA ILE A 194 -11.67 15.71 2.63
C ILE A 194 -10.44 14.98 3.17
N MET A 195 -10.61 13.71 3.55
CA MET A 195 -9.55 12.80 3.98
C MET A 195 -9.23 11.75 2.91
N VAL A 196 -8.01 11.79 2.37
CA VAL A 196 -7.46 10.82 1.43
C VAL A 196 -6.46 9.92 2.15
N VAL A 197 -6.63 8.61 2.05
CA VAL A 197 -5.80 7.64 2.78
C VAL A 197 -5.00 6.78 1.82
N ASP A 198 -3.67 6.79 1.97
CA ASP A 198 -2.81 5.77 1.37
C ASP A 198 -2.79 4.53 2.29
N GLY A 199 -3.55 3.52 1.89
CA GLY A 199 -3.70 2.25 2.60
C GLY A 199 -2.75 1.14 2.11
N ALA A 200 -1.77 1.45 1.26
CA ALA A 200 -0.95 0.42 0.62
C ALA A 200 -0.23 -0.52 1.60
N GLN A 201 0.08 -0.03 2.81
CA GLN A 201 0.77 -0.78 3.85
C GLN A 201 -0.14 -1.14 5.05
N SER A 202 -1.42 -0.77 5.05
CA SER A 202 -2.37 -1.20 6.07
C SER A 202 -3.22 -2.36 5.57
N THR A 203 -3.77 -2.25 4.37
CA THR A 203 -4.67 -3.26 3.76
C THR A 203 -4.13 -4.69 3.78
N PRO A 204 -2.82 -4.94 3.53
CA PRO A 204 -2.30 -6.30 3.61
C PRO A 204 -2.19 -6.85 5.04
N HIS A 205 -2.18 -5.99 6.06
CA HIS A 205 -1.61 -6.27 7.39
C HIS A 205 -2.61 -6.11 8.54
N MET A 206 -3.77 -5.50 8.30
CA MET A 206 -4.80 -5.29 9.32
C MET A 206 -6.20 -5.17 8.69
N ASN A 207 -7.24 -5.35 9.51
CA ASN A 207 -8.61 -5.08 9.12
C ASN A 207 -8.80 -3.63 8.69
N ILE A 208 -9.52 -3.42 7.59
CA ILE A 208 -9.88 -2.10 7.07
C ILE A 208 -11.40 -1.96 7.10
N ASP A 209 -11.87 -0.90 7.73
CA ASP A 209 -13.26 -0.48 7.71
C ASP A 209 -13.33 0.98 7.28
N VAL A 210 -13.58 1.22 5.98
CA VAL A 210 -13.61 2.59 5.43
C VAL A 210 -14.79 3.40 5.95
N GLN A 211 -15.84 2.75 6.45
CA GLN A 211 -16.98 3.43 7.08
C GLN A 211 -16.61 3.88 8.50
N ASP A 212 -15.93 3.04 9.29
CA ASP A 212 -15.48 3.43 10.65
C ASP A 212 -14.36 4.47 10.62
N LEU A 213 -13.43 4.36 9.65
CA LEU A 213 -12.38 5.34 9.42
C LEU A 213 -12.93 6.69 8.93
N ASP A 214 -14.13 6.67 8.34
CA ASP A 214 -14.80 7.80 7.69
C ASP A 214 -13.95 8.51 6.62
N CYS A 215 -12.95 7.82 6.05
CA CYS A 215 -12.15 8.40 4.98
C CYS A 215 -12.98 8.63 3.71
N ASP A 216 -12.66 9.70 2.98
CA ASP A 216 -13.37 10.05 1.75
C ASP A 216 -12.85 9.30 0.54
N PHE A 217 -11.54 9.02 0.54
CA PHE A 217 -10.87 8.16 -0.42
C PHE A 217 -9.87 7.25 0.27
N PHE A 218 -9.72 6.02 -0.23
CA PHE A 218 -8.77 5.05 0.30
C PHE A 218 -8.13 4.26 -0.84
N ALA A 219 -6.80 4.21 -0.91
CA ALA A 219 -6.08 3.61 -2.03
C ALA A 219 -5.16 2.46 -1.58
N PHE A 220 -5.19 1.32 -2.29
CA PHE A 220 -4.28 0.20 -2.01
C PHE A 220 -3.90 -0.59 -3.27
N SER A 221 -2.88 -1.45 -3.13
CA SER A 221 -2.24 -2.18 -4.22
C SER A 221 -2.29 -3.69 -3.98
N GLY A 222 -2.78 -4.44 -4.97
CA GLY A 222 -2.91 -5.90 -4.86
C GLY A 222 -1.58 -6.63 -4.65
N HIS A 223 -0.50 -6.14 -5.27
CA HIS A 223 0.81 -6.80 -5.17
C HIS A 223 1.41 -6.82 -3.75
N LYS A 224 0.92 -5.98 -2.84
CA LYS A 224 1.33 -5.99 -1.43
C LYS A 224 0.51 -6.95 -0.55
N MET A 225 -0.63 -7.43 -1.04
CA MET A 225 -1.58 -8.27 -0.28
C MET A 225 -1.81 -9.63 -0.95
N CYS A 226 -0.73 -10.35 -1.26
CA CYS A 226 -0.72 -11.64 -1.97
C CYS A 226 -1.30 -11.64 -3.38
N GLY A 227 -1.86 -10.54 -3.87
CA GLY A 227 -2.48 -10.42 -5.19
C GLY A 227 -1.49 -10.17 -6.34
N PRO A 228 -1.98 -10.18 -7.59
CA PRO A 228 -1.17 -9.95 -8.78
C PRO A 228 -0.55 -8.55 -8.82
N THR A 229 0.51 -8.39 -9.62
CA THR A 229 1.01 -7.06 -10.01
C THR A 229 0.05 -6.40 -11.00
N GLY A 230 0.13 -5.07 -11.10
CA GLY A 230 -0.63 -4.28 -12.07
C GLY A 230 -2.11 -4.09 -11.74
N ILE A 231 -2.57 -4.49 -10.55
CA ILE A 231 -3.91 -4.23 -10.04
C ILE A 231 -3.85 -3.53 -8.68
N GLY A 232 -4.72 -2.54 -8.49
CA GLY A 232 -4.99 -1.87 -7.23
C GLY A 232 -6.40 -1.32 -7.21
N VAL A 233 -6.72 -0.61 -6.13
CA VAL A 233 -8.08 -0.16 -5.85
C VAL A 233 -8.03 1.29 -5.38
N LEU A 234 -8.98 2.07 -5.87
CA LEU A 234 -9.44 3.30 -5.24
C LEU A 234 -10.83 3.03 -4.67
N TYR A 235 -10.98 3.17 -3.36
CA TYR A 235 -12.27 3.44 -2.75
C TYR A 235 -12.51 4.95 -2.75
N GLY A 236 -13.75 5.37 -3.01
CA GLY A 236 -14.19 6.74 -2.79
C GLY A 236 -15.67 6.78 -2.41
N LYS A 237 -16.04 7.64 -1.47
CA LYS A 237 -17.46 7.84 -1.11
C LYS A 237 -18.26 8.19 -2.36
N ARG A 238 -19.38 7.49 -2.58
CA ARG A 238 -20.22 7.63 -3.79
C ARG A 238 -20.48 9.08 -4.18
N GLN A 239 -20.88 9.92 -3.21
CA GLN A 239 -21.22 11.33 -3.43
C GLN A 239 -20.06 12.20 -3.97
N LEU A 240 -18.80 11.80 -3.73
CA LEU A 240 -17.63 12.49 -4.25
C LEU A 240 -17.28 11.96 -5.63
N LEU A 241 -17.32 10.63 -5.80
CA LEU A 241 -17.10 9.98 -7.09
C LEU A 241 -18.10 10.44 -8.15
N GLU A 242 -19.37 10.65 -7.79
CA GLU A 242 -20.40 11.17 -8.70
C GLU A 242 -20.04 12.57 -9.24
N LYS A 243 -19.45 13.43 -8.39
CA LYS A 243 -19.06 14.81 -8.74
C LYS A 243 -17.71 14.92 -9.46
N MET A 244 -16.89 13.88 -9.42
CA MET A 244 -15.59 13.84 -10.07
C MET A 244 -15.72 13.57 -11.57
N ASP A 245 -14.96 14.30 -12.38
CA ASP A 245 -14.82 14.03 -13.81
C ASP A 245 -13.94 12.80 -14.06
N PRO A 246 -14.14 12.06 -15.18
CA PRO A 246 -13.30 10.90 -15.51
C PRO A 246 -11.81 11.26 -15.61
N PHE A 247 -10.96 10.31 -15.24
CA PHE A 247 -9.50 10.45 -15.27
C PHE A 247 -8.88 10.00 -16.60
N GLU A 248 -9.41 8.91 -17.17
CA GLU A 248 -9.03 8.37 -18.47
C GLU A 248 -10.28 8.28 -19.35
N PHE A 249 -10.15 8.59 -20.65
CA PHE A 249 -11.26 8.63 -21.60
C PHE A 249 -11.07 7.58 -22.69
N GLY A 250 -12.12 6.80 -22.97
CA GLY A 250 -12.05 5.74 -23.98
C GLY A 250 -13.28 4.84 -23.98
N GLY A 251 -13.13 3.63 -24.51
CA GLY A 251 -14.17 2.60 -24.41
C GLY A 251 -14.50 2.23 -22.97
N GLU A 252 -15.57 1.46 -22.79
CA GLU A 252 -16.12 1.01 -21.49
C GLU A 252 -16.64 2.06 -20.51
N MET A 253 -16.05 3.25 -20.43
CA MET A 253 -16.45 4.32 -19.50
C MET A 253 -17.51 5.28 -20.03
N ILE A 254 -17.81 5.21 -21.33
CA ILE A 254 -18.83 6.04 -22.02
C ILE A 254 -20.23 5.41 -22.00
N ASP A 255 -21.25 6.27 -22.03
CA ASP A 255 -22.63 5.91 -22.32
C ASP A 255 -22.98 6.25 -23.78
N TYR A 256 -22.78 7.50 -24.20
CA TYR A 256 -22.96 7.96 -25.58
C TYR A 256 -21.70 8.64 -26.13
N VAL A 257 -21.38 8.42 -27.41
CA VAL A 257 -20.27 9.07 -28.13
C VAL A 257 -20.78 9.69 -29.42
N GLY A 258 -20.76 11.03 -29.50
CA GLY A 258 -21.00 11.81 -30.71
C GLY A 258 -19.71 12.24 -31.40
N LEU A 259 -19.83 13.03 -32.47
CA LEU A 259 -18.67 13.55 -33.21
C LEU A 259 -17.84 14.57 -32.42
N TYR A 260 -18.47 15.30 -31.49
CA TYR A 260 -17.83 16.41 -30.74
C TYR A 260 -17.93 16.25 -29.22
N ASP A 261 -18.90 15.46 -28.73
CA ASP A 261 -19.24 15.35 -27.31
C ASP A 261 -19.48 13.88 -26.93
N SER A 262 -19.35 13.58 -25.63
CA SER A 262 -19.62 12.25 -25.07
C SER A 262 -20.25 12.37 -23.69
N THR A 263 -21.00 11.34 -23.28
CA THR A 263 -21.52 11.17 -21.92
C THR A 263 -20.89 9.94 -21.28
N TRP A 264 -20.85 9.91 -19.95
CA TRP A 264 -20.15 8.89 -19.17
C TRP A 264 -21.13 7.91 -18.55
N LYS A 265 -20.68 6.67 -18.32
CA LYS A 265 -21.43 5.69 -17.53
C LYS A 265 -21.55 6.13 -16.07
N ASP A 266 -22.43 5.44 -15.37
CA ASP A 266 -22.50 5.44 -13.92
C ASP A 266 -21.24 4.83 -13.28
N LEU A 267 -21.17 4.94 -11.96
CA LEU A 267 -20.11 4.35 -11.14
C LEU A 267 -20.21 2.81 -11.12
N PRO A 268 -19.08 2.11 -10.95
CA PRO A 268 -17.70 2.63 -10.88
C PRO A 268 -17.07 2.81 -12.28
N TRP A 269 -17.72 2.31 -13.33
CA TRP A 269 -17.16 2.20 -14.68
C TRP A 269 -16.80 3.53 -15.32
N LYS A 270 -17.38 4.65 -14.85
CA LYS A 270 -16.96 6.02 -15.20
C LYS A 270 -15.44 6.23 -15.13
N PHE A 271 -14.75 5.53 -14.23
CA PHE A 271 -13.31 5.66 -13.98
C PHE A 271 -12.46 4.52 -14.55
N GLU A 272 -13.07 3.60 -15.32
CA GLU A 272 -12.41 2.39 -15.84
C GLU A 272 -12.41 2.43 -17.38
N GLY A 273 -11.66 3.38 -17.95
CA GLY A 273 -11.57 3.56 -19.40
C GLY A 273 -10.72 2.47 -20.09
N GLY A 274 -11.31 1.80 -21.08
CA GLY A 274 -10.68 0.73 -21.85
C GLY A 274 -10.96 -0.67 -21.29
N THR A 275 -10.35 -1.69 -21.90
CA THR A 275 -10.43 -3.07 -21.37
C THR A 275 -9.81 -3.11 -19.98
N PRO A 276 -10.53 -3.59 -18.94
CA PRO A 276 -10.02 -3.56 -17.58
C PRO A 276 -8.96 -4.63 -17.32
N ILE A 277 -8.35 -4.57 -16.13
CA ILE A 277 -7.33 -5.52 -15.65
C ILE A 277 -8.03 -6.79 -15.12
N ILE A 278 -8.69 -7.54 -16.02
CA ILE A 278 -9.64 -8.60 -15.64
C ILE A 278 -8.97 -9.70 -14.81
N ALA A 279 -7.93 -10.35 -15.35
CA ALA A 279 -7.24 -11.43 -14.65
C ALA A 279 -6.59 -10.96 -13.33
N GLY A 280 -6.12 -9.71 -13.29
CA GLY A 280 -5.55 -9.11 -12.08
C GLY A 280 -6.60 -8.95 -10.99
N ALA A 281 -7.80 -8.47 -11.34
CA ALA A 281 -8.92 -8.38 -10.39
C ALA A 281 -9.36 -9.77 -9.90
N VAL A 282 -9.47 -10.77 -10.79
CA VAL A 282 -9.79 -12.16 -10.39
C VAL A 282 -8.75 -12.70 -9.40
N GLY A 283 -7.46 -12.51 -9.68
CA GLY A 283 -6.39 -12.92 -8.76
C GLY A 283 -6.39 -12.12 -7.44
N LEU A 284 -6.76 -10.83 -7.46
CA LEU A 284 -6.93 -10.02 -6.26
C LEU A 284 -8.09 -10.55 -5.39
N GLY A 285 -9.22 -10.90 -6.00
CA GLY A 285 -10.33 -11.54 -5.30
C GLY A 285 -9.93 -12.86 -4.63
N ALA A 286 -9.14 -13.70 -5.31
CA ALA A 286 -8.60 -14.93 -4.73
C ALA A 286 -7.61 -14.67 -3.58
N ALA A 287 -6.86 -13.56 -3.63
CA ALA A 287 -5.96 -13.17 -2.57
C ALA A 287 -6.73 -12.69 -1.33
N ILE A 288 -7.83 -11.96 -1.52
CA ILE A 288 -8.75 -11.56 -0.45
C ILE A 288 -9.35 -12.79 0.24
N ASP A 289 -9.84 -13.77 -0.53
CA ASP A 289 -10.37 -15.02 0.05
C ASP A 289 -9.31 -15.72 0.93
N PHE A 290 -8.08 -15.82 0.43
CA PHE A 290 -6.97 -16.43 1.15
C PHE A 290 -6.63 -15.69 2.44
N LEU A 291 -6.60 -14.36 2.42
CA LEU A 291 -6.35 -13.55 3.61
C LEU A 291 -7.48 -13.68 4.64
N ASN A 292 -8.73 -13.71 4.18
CA ASN A 292 -9.91 -13.90 5.03
C ASN A 292 -9.95 -15.29 5.68
N GLU A 293 -9.54 -16.34 4.96
CA GLU A 293 -9.45 -17.70 5.51
C GLU A 293 -8.47 -17.78 6.69
N ILE A 294 -7.34 -17.08 6.59
CA ILE A 294 -6.35 -16.98 7.68
C ILE A 294 -6.87 -16.07 8.81
N GLY A 295 -7.58 -15.01 8.45
CA GLY A 295 -8.12 -13.99 9.35
C GLY A 295 -7.13 -12.85 9.60
N MET A 296 -7.54 -11.63 9.26
CA MET A 296 -6.66 -10.45 9.34
C MET A 296 -6.18 -10.12 10.76
N ASP A 297 -6.98 -10.40 11.80
CA ASP A 297 -6.54 -10.23 13.19
C ASP A 297 -5.39 -11.18 13.55
N ASN A 298 -5.41 -12.42 13.03
CA ASN A 298 -4.33 -13.38 13.24
C ASN A 298 -3.05 -12.91 12.54
N ILE A 299 -3.17 -12.38 11.32
CA ILE A 299 -2.06 -11.82 10.55
C ILE A 299 -1.45 -10.63 11.30
N GLN A 300 -2.28 -9.68 11.75
CA GLN A 300 -1.82 -8.50 12.47
C GLN A 300 -1.08 -8.87 13.77
N GLN A 301 -1.60 -9.83 14.54
CA GLN A 301 -0.97 -10.29 15.78
C GLN A 301 0.38 -10.98 15.52
N HIS A 302 0.43 -11.86 14.51
CA HIS A 302 1.65 -12.54 14.09
C HIS A 302 2.74 -11.55 13.67
N GLU A 303 2.42 -10.58 12.84
CA GLU A 303 3.39 -9.60 12.36
C GLU A 303 3.84 -8.62 13.44
N SER A 304 2.93 -8.22 14.34
CA SER A 304 3.28 -7.39 15.50
C SER A 304 4.26 -8.13 16.41
N HIS A 305 4.06 -9.44 16.60
CA HIS A 305 4.97 -10.30 17.32
C HIS A 305 6.34 -10.40 16.65
N LEU A 306 6.40 -10.64 15.34
CA LEU A 306 7.66 -10.69 14.60
C LEU A 306 8.42 -9.36 14.61
N ALA A 307 7.73 -8.23 14.44
CA ALA A 307 8.35 -6.90 14.51
C ALA A 307 8.97 -6.65 15.88
N LYS A 308 8.23 -6.97 16.96
CA LYS A 308 8.74 -6.87 18.32
C LYS A 308 9.97 -7.76 18.54
N TYR A 309 9.88 -9.03 18.17
CA TYR A 309 10.98 -9.97 18.30
C TYR A 309 12.22 -9.52 17.52
N ALA A 310 12.05 -9.03 16.28
CA ALA A 310 13.14 -8.49 15.47
C ALA A 310 13.79 -7.25 16.11
N ILE A 311 13.01 -6.35 16.70
CA ILE A 311 13.56 -5.20 17.44
C ILE A 311 14.37 -5.66 18.64
N GLU A 312 13.85 -6.62 19.43
CA GLU A 312 14.57 -7.16 20.58
C GLU A 312 15.90 -7.78 20.16
N GLN A 313 15.90 -8.61 19.11
CA GLN A 313 17.12 -9.25 18.61
C GLN A 313 18.11 -8.26 17.98
N LEU A 314 17.66 -7.31 17.16
CA LEU A 314 18.54 -6.28 16.59
C LEU A 314 19.15 -5.39 17.66
N SER A 315 18.42 -5.10 18.74
CA SER A 315 18.92 -4.30 19.87
C SER A 315 20.06 -4.98 20.63
N THR A 316 20.29 -6.28 20.41
CA THR A 316 21.46 -7.00 20.95
C THR A 316 22.73 -6.82 20.11
N ILE A 317 22.66 -6.12 18.99
CA ILE A 317 23.80 -5.80 18.13
C ILE A 317 24.22 -4.36 18.43
N GLU A 318 25.44 -4.20 18.97
CA GLU A 318 26.02 -2.87 19.19
C GLU A 318 26.10 -2.09 17.87
N GLY A 319 25.84 -0.78 17.91
CA GLY A 319 25.90 0.10 16.74
C GLY A 319 24.85 -0.20 15.67
N VAL A 320 23.66 -0.68 16.05
CA VAL A 320 22.47 -0.71 15.18
C VAL A 320 21.49 0.35 15.65
N THR A 321 21.09 1.24 14.75
CA THR A 321 20.03 2.23 14.98
C THR A 321 18.75 1.76 14.31
N ILE A 322 17.67 1.66 15.09
CA ILE A 322 16.34 1.31 14.59
C ILE A 322 15.48 2.57 14.52
N TYR A 323 14.79 2.78 13.40
CA TYR A 323 13.92 3.94 13.18
C TYR A 323 12.44 3.58 13.40
N GLY A 324 11.67 4.54 13.91
CA GLY A 324 10.23 4.42 14.16
C GLY A 324 9.86 4.05 15.60
N PRO A 325 8.55 4.04 15.93
CA PRO A 325 8.05 3.87 17.30
C PRO A 325 8.07 2.41 17.76
N GLU A 326 8.06 2.14 19.07
CA GLU A 326 8.02 0.76 19.59
C GLU A 326 6.79 -0.01 19.10
N LYS A 327 5.60 0.60 19.20
CA LYS A 327 4.36 0.03 18.65
C LYS A 327 4.26 0.32 17.15
N ARG A 328 4.39 -0.71 16.33
CA ARG A 328 4.46 -0.59 14.86
C ARG A 328 3.86 -1.79 14.13
N ALA A 329 3.67 -1.63 12.83
CA ALA A 329 3.39 -2.73 11.88
C ALA A 329 4.62 -3.62 11.66
N GLY A 330 4.48 -4.68 10.84
CA GLY A 330 5.51 -5.68 10.49
C GLY A 330 6.72 -5.17 9.70
N VAL A 331 7.29 -4.01 10.04
CA VAL A 331 8.42 -3.37 9.34
C VAL A 331 9.46 -2.89 10.35
N VAL A 332 10.73 -3.19 10.07
CA VAL A 332 11.88 -2.69 10.82
C VAL A 332 12.88 -2.06 9.85
N THR A 333 12.96 -0.73 9.89
CA THR A 333 13.99 0.04 9.20
C THR A 333 15.13 0.36 10.16
N PHE A 334 16.36 0.16 9.71
CA PHE A 334 17.55 0.29 10.53
C PHE A 334 18.77 0.75 9.72
N ASN A 335 19.80 1.18 10.43
CA ASN A 335 21.17 1.30 9.93
C ASN A 335 22.12 0.60 10.91
N SER A 336 23.23 0.10 10.37
CA SER A 336 24.38 -0.33 11.18
C SER A 336 25.45 0.74 11.05
N ASP A 337 26.05 1.13 12.16
CA ASP A 337 27.20 2.03 12.19
C ASP A 337 28.30 1.48 11.27
N GLU A 338 29.00 2.41 10.62
CA GLU A 338 30.17 2.15 9.77
C GLU A 338 29.92 1.32 8.49
N VAL A 339 28.70 0.83 8.26
CA VAL A 339 28.35 0.05 7.06
C VAL A 339 27.21 0.72 6.29
N HIS A 340 27.46 1.05 5.03
CA HIS A 340 26.41 1.63 4.19
C HIS A 340 25.27 0.61 3.97
N PRO A 341 23.99 1.00 4.01
CA PRO A 341 22.88 0.04 3.95
C PRO A 341 22.84 -0.80 2.66
N HIS A 342 23.37 -0.29 1.54
CA HIS A 342 23.53 -1.09 0.31
C HIS A 342 24.55 -2.23 0.47
N ASP A 343 25.60 -2.02 1.24
CA ASP A 343 26.61 -3.05 1.51
C ASP A 343 26.04 -4.10 2.46
N VAL A 344 25.30 -3.67 3.49
CA VAL A 344 24.51 -4.57 4.37
C VAL A 344 23.58 -5.46 3.54
N ALA A 345 22.78 -4.88 2.67
CA ALA A 345 21.84 -5.64 1.84
C ALA A 345 22.56 -6.61 0.88
N THR A 346 23.71 -6.21 0.32
CA THR A 346 24.50 -7.06 -0.57
C THR A 346 25.07 -8.27 0.16
N VAL A 347 25.64 -8.09 1.37
CA VAL A 347 26.17 -9.21 2.14
C VAL A 347 25.04 -10.15 2.60
N LEU A 348 23.91 -9.61 3.04
CA LEU A 348 22.75 -10.42 3.42
C LEU A 348 22.23 -11.28 2.26
N ASP A 349 22.21 -10.75 1.03
CA ASP A 349 21.80 -11.52 -0.16
C ASP A 349 22.73 -12.72 -0.42
N THR A 350 24.05 -12.60 -0.16
CA THR A 350 24.97 -13.74 -0.29
C THR A 350 24.65 -14.89 0.67
N GLU A 351 23.97 -14.59 1.78
CA GLU A 351 23.48 -15.55 2.77
C GLU A 351 22.00 -15.95 2.53
N GLY A 352 21.41 -15.58 1.38
CA GLY A 352 20.04 -15.91 1.01
C GLY A 352 18.96 -15.02 1.66
N ILE A 353 19.35 -13.92 2.31
CA ILE A 353 18.46 -13.02 3.06
C ILE A 353 18.13 -11.77 2.22
N ALA A 354 16.88 -11.67 1.76
CA ALA A 354 16.42 -10.56 0.96
C ALA A 354 15.85 -9.42 1.83
N VAL A 355 16.62 -8.36 2.02
CA VAL A 355 16.18 -7.06 2.57
C VAL A 355 16.29 -5.98 1.51
N ARG A 356 15.79 -4.77 1.81
CA ARG A 356 15.92 -3.62 0.89
C ARG A 356 16.74 -2.50 1.50
N ALA A 357 17.54 -1.85 0.66
CA ALA A 357 18.28 -0.64 1.03
C ALA A 357 17.92 0.55 0.13
N GLY A 358 18.03 1.76 0.67
CA GLY A 358 17.81 3.02 -0.05
C GLY A 358 16.88 3.95 0.71
N HIS A 359 16.17 4.81 -0.01
CA HIS A 359 15.24 5.77 0.60
C HIS A 359 13.78 5.28 0.66
N HIS A 360 13.49 4.05 0.20
CA HIS A 360 12.16 3.42 0.24
C HIS A 360 11.01 4.31 -0.28
N CYS A 361 11.29 5.10 -1.31
CA CYS A 361 10.37 6.09 -1.85
C CYS A 361 9.83 7.10 -0.81
N ALA A 362 10.64 7.48 0.19
CA ALA A 362 10.31 8.42 1.25
C ALA A 362 11.48 9.38 1.53
N GLN A 363 12.04 10.00 0.48
CA GLN A 363 13.21 10.89 0.62
C GLN A 363 13.03 12.05 1.62
N PRO A 364 11.86 12.72 1.72
CA PRO A 364 11.65 13.74 2.76
C PRO A 364 11.78 13.18 4.17
N LEU A 365 11.33 11.95 4.40
CA LEU A 365 11.52 11.24 5.67
C LEU A 365 12.99 10.94 5.92
N MET A 366 13.75 10.49 4.92
CA MET A 366 15.20 10.26 5.06
C MET A 366 15.92 11.54 5.49
N LYS A 367 15.54 12.68 4.90
CA LYS A 367 16.06 14.00 5.29
C LYS A 367 15.68 14.36 6.73
N TRP A 368 14.45 14.06 7.16
CA TRP A 368 14.00 14.27 8.55
C TRP A 368 14.78 13.38 9.55
N LEU A 369 15.10 12.15 9.14
CA LEU A 369 15.95 11.21 9.89
C LEU A 369 17.46 11.54 9.82
N GLU A 370 17.84 12.58 9.06
CA GLU A 370 19.23 12.98 8.83
C GLU A 370 20.12 11.89 8.22
N VAL A 371 19.55 11.03 7.37
CA VAL A 371 20.27 9.97 6.64
C VAL A 371 20.01 10.02 5.14
N SER A 372 20.94 9.50 4.34
CA SER A 372 20.77 9.39 2.89
C SER A 372 19.97 8.14 2.48
N ALA A 373 20.11 7.07 3.26
CA ALA A 373 19.50 5.77 3.02
C ALA A 373 19.41 4.95 4.31
N THR A 374 18.57 3.92 4.29
CA THR A 374 18.40 2.93 5.36
C THR A 374 18.33 1.52 4.77
N ALA A 375 18.54 0.50 5.61
CA ALA A 375 18.12 -0.87 5.34
C ALA A 375 16.74 -1.13 5.94
N ARG A 376 15.97 -2.05 5.36
CA ARG A 376 14.62 -2.40 5.82
C ARG A 376 14.37 -3.89 5.66
N ALA A 377 14.07 -4.53 6.79
CA ALA A 377 13.43 -5.85 6.84
C ALA A 377 11.93 -5.66 7.06
N SER A 378 11.11 -6.35 6.28
CA SER A 378 9.65 -6.25 6.33
C SER A 378 9.02 -7.63 6.22
N PHE A 379 8.19 -7.92 7.21
CA PHE A 379 7.60 -9.23 7.45
C PHE A 379 6.20 -9.33 6.82
N TYR A 380 5.75 -10.56 6.67
CA TYR A 380 4.37 -10.87 6.31
C TYR A 380 3.92 -12.19 6.94
N LEU A 381 2.67 -12.58 6.69
CA LEU A 381 2.03 -13.77 7.26
C LEU A 381 2.80 -15.10 7.11
N TYR A 382 3.74 -15.20 6.16
CA TYR A 382 4.55 -16.39 5.92
C TYR A 382 5.91 -16.35 6.62
N ASN A 383 6.34 -15.25 7.23
CA ASN A 383 7.63 -15.16 7.91
C ASN A 383 7.59 -15.78 9.31
N THR A 384 8.75 -16.16 9.85
CA THR A 384 8.90 -16.85 11.15
C THR A 384 9.94 -16.18 12.05
N GLU A 385 10.01 -16.58 13.32
CA GLU A 385 11.11 -16.20 14.21
C GLU A 385 12.46 -16.74 13.69
N GLU A 386 12.47 -17.93 13.08
CA GLU A 386 13.67 -18.50 12.47
C GLU A 386 14.20 -17.64 11.30
N ASP A 387 13.32 -17.03 10.50
CA ASP A 387 13.70 -16.04 9.49
C ASP A 387 14.37 -14.82 10.16
N VAL A 388 13.85 -14.37 11.32
CA VAL A 388 14.43 -13.24 12.09
C VAL A 388 15.80 -13.62 12.65
N ASP A 389 15.94 -14.80 13.24
CA ASP A 389 17.21 -15.30 13.80
C ASP A 389 18.28 -15.40 12.70
N THR A 390 17.91 -15.93 11.54
CA THR A 390 18.79 -16.04 10.37
C THR A 390 19.22 -14.65 9.87
N PHE A 391 18.28 -13.71 9.81
CA PHE A 391 18.55 -12.32 9.46
C PHE A 391 19.52 -11.64 10.44
N VAL A 392 19.30 -11.78 11.74
CA VAL A 392 20.15 -11.19 12.79
C VAL A 392 21.55 -11.81 12.77
N ALA A 393 21.65 -13.12 12.58
CA ALA A 393 22.94 -13.80 12.40
C ALA A 393 23.67 -13.30 11.14
N GLY A 394 22.96 -13.16 10.02
CA GLY A 394 23.50 -12.59 8.78
C GLY A 394 24.01 -11.14 8.96
N LEU A 395 23.28 -10.32 9.72
CA LEU A 395 23.69 -8.94 9.99
C LEU A 395 24.96 -8.89 10.86
N ARG A 396 25.10 -9.78 11.86
CA ARG A 396 26.33 -9.89 12.65
C ARG A 396 27.53 -10.25 11.77
N LYS A 397 27.38 -11.23 10.86
CA LYS A 397 28.41 -11.58 9.88
C LYS A 397 28.76 -10.41 8.96
N ALA A 398 27.76 -9.68 8.47
CA ALA A 398 28.00 -8.50 7.62
C ALA A 398 28.81 -7.44 8.37
N LYS A 399 28.50 -7.20 9.65
CA LYS A 399 29.26 -6.27 10.48
C LYS A 399 30.69 -6.74 10.73
N GLU A 400 30.91 -8.03 11.02
CA GLU A 400 32.26 -8.60 11.15
C GLU A 400 33.07 -8.50 9.85
N PHE A 401 32.41 -8.68 8.69
CA PHE A 401 33.06 -8.58 7.39
C PHE A 401 33.64 -7.18 7.14
N PHE A 402 32.88 -6.11 7.47
CA PHE A 402 33.34 -4.73 7.29
C PHE A 402 34.18 -4.20 8.46
N GLY A 403 33.94 -4.68 9.69
CA GLY A 403 34.72 -4.28 10.87
C GLY A 403 36.17 -4.77 10.86
N ASN A 404 36.49 -5.80 10.06
CA ASN A 404 37.87 -6.27 9.85
C ASN A 404 38.61 -5.53 8.71
N VAL A 405 37.97 -4.55 8.05
CA VAL A 405 38.51 -3.83 6.87
C VAL A 405 39.08 -2.45 7.25
N PHE A 406 38.94 -2.04 8.51
CA PHE A 406 39.55 -0.83 9.09
C PHE A 406 40.44 -1.20 10.27
#